data_AF-A0A7X4A0P3-F1
#
_entry.id   AF-A0A7X4A0P3-F1
#
_cell.length_a   1.000
_cell.length_b   1.000
_cell.length_c   1.000
_cell.angle_alpha   90.00
_cell.angle_beta   90.00
_cell.angle_gamma   90.00
#
_symmetry.space_group_name_H-M   'P 1'
#
loop_
_entity.id
_entity.type
_entity.pdbx_description
1 polymer ?
#
loop_
_entity_poly.entity_id
_entity_poly.type
_entity_poly.pdbx_seq_one_letter_code
_entity_poly.pdbx_strand_id
1 'polypeptide(L)'
;MLLDVTVEGWTQSGLVVWLDGKVRDPWISQPELLAWLDGVVTHLIRDRGLPLAQLMRCRFILARRLKDRIKQIRQEERGKVYQLTLFGPEALVEVSFEDGHKFFDGMYADVPRCRGNLGFRRHFLGPDEVPAFDGNDDGEEAQCAMDIDSLPGLKHWTRNVSRHRHAFHLPTATDRFYPDFVALM
;
A
#
# COMPACT_ATOMS: atom_id res chain seq x y z
N MET A 1 3.30 -38.04 -23.28
CA MET A 1 3.40 -38.96 -22.14
C MET A 1 4.09 -38.23 -21.00
N LEU A 2 3.39 -37.94 -19.91
CA LEU A 2 3.98 -37.39 -18.69
C LEU A 2 4.56 -38.56 -17.89
N LEU A 3 5.87 -38.63 -17.76
CA LEU A 3 6.56 -39.69 -17.01
C LEU A 3 6.35 -39.47 -15.51
N ASP A 4 5.55 -40.33 -14.89
CA ASP A 4 5.37 -40.44 -13.45
C ASP A 4 6.58 -41.15 -12.85
N VAL A 5 7.67 -40.40 -12.66
CA VAL A 5 8.86 -40.91 -11.99
C VAL A 5 8.67 -40.68 -10.49
N THR A 6 8.41 -41.75 -9.75
CA THR A 6 8.33 -41.74 -8.29
C THR A 6 9.73 -41.55 -7.72
N VAL A 7 10.03 -40.35 -7.22
CA VAL A 7 11.28 -40.05 -6.51
C VAL A 7 11.03 -40.28 -5.02
N GLU A 8 11.91 -41.04 -4.38
CA GLU A 8 11.84 -41.34 -2.95
C GLU A 8 11.80 -40.03 -2.12
N GLY A 9 10.80 -39.91 -1.24
CA GLY A 9 10.57 -38.71 -0.42
C GLY A 9 9.67 -37.63 -1.06
N TRP A 10 9.22 -37.78 -2.30
CA TRP A 10 8.24 -36.86 -2.89
C TRP A 10 6.83 -37.24 -2.46
N THR A 11 6.33 -36.56 -1.43
CA THR A 11 4.96 -36.71 -0.91
C THR A 11 4.18 -35.41 -1.05
N GLN A 12 2.85 -35.50 -1.13
CA GLN A 12 1.97 -34.32 -1.12
C GLN A 12 2.21 -33.48 0.14
N SER A 13 2.24 -34.10 1.32
CA SER A 13 2.52 -33.41 2.58
C SER A 13 3.89 -32.73 2.58
N GLY A 14 4.90 -33.36 1.99
CA GLY A 14 6.23 -32.76 1.82
C GLY A 14 6.21 -31.52 0.92
N LEU A 15 5.47 -31.56 -0.19
CA LEU A 15 5.28 -30.39 -1.04
C LEU A 15 4.54 -29.26 -0.31
N VAL A 16 3.46 -29.58 0.43
CA VAL A 16 2.66 -28.61 1.19
C VAL A 16 3.53 -27.91 2.24
N VAL A 17 4.28 -28.66 3.05
CA VAL A 17 5.19 -28.09 4.07
C VAL A 17 6.27 -27.23 3.42
N TRP A 18 6.80 -27.64 2.27
CA TRP A 18 7.78 -26.84 1.53
C TRP A 18 7.16 -25.54 1.00
N LEU A 19 5.92 -25.59 0.48
CA LEU A 19 5.19 -24.43 -0.01
C LEU A 19 4.86 -23.44 1.12
N ASP A 20 4.42 -23.93 2.28
CA ASP A 20 4.14 -23.11 3.47
C ASP A 20 5.32 -22.20 3.80
N GLY A 21 6.53 -22.77 3.87
CA GLY A 21 7.76 -22.01 4.11
C GLY A 21 8.10 -20.97 3.03
N LYS A 22 7.54 -21.07 1.82
CA LYS A 22 7.78 -20.13 0.71
C LYS A 22 6.68 -19.09 0.52
N VAL A 23 5.47 -19.36 0.99
CA VAL A 23 4.28 -18.54 0.72
C VAL A 23 3.67 -17.95 1.99
N ARG A 24 4.40 -17.94 3.11
CA ARG A 24 3.98 -17.30 4.36
C ARG A 24 3.45 -15.88 4.15
N ASP A 25 2.32 -15.60 4.78
CA ASP A 25 1.70 -14.28 4.86
C ASP A 25 1.45 -13.96 6.34
N PRO A 26 1.84 -12.77 6.85
CA PRO A 26 1.72 -12.44 8.27
C PRO A 26 0.28 -12.27 8.75
N TRP A 27 -0.69 -12.23 7.83
CA TRP A 27 -2.11 -12.02 8.12
C TRP A 27 -2.94 -13.31 8.00
N ILE A 28 -2.31 -14.44 7.69
CA ILE A 28 -2.97 -15.75 7.59
C ILE A 28 -2.30 -16.67 8.60
N SER A 29 -3.10 -17.33 9.44
CA SER A 29 -2.52 -18.26 10.41
C SER A 29 -1.90 -19.47 9.69
N GLN A 30 -0.84 -20.04 10.27
CA GLN A 30 -0.17 -21.20 9.66
C GLN A 30 -1.13 -22.40 9.44
N PRO A 31 -2.04 -22.76 10.37
CA PRO A 31 -3.00 -23.84 10.14
C PRO A 31 -3.93 -23.58 8.94
N GLU A 32 -4.44 -22.35 8.80
CA GLU A 32 -5.30 -21.96 7.67
C GLU A 32 -4.52 -22.03 6.35
N LEU A 33 -3.28 -21.53 6.33
CA LEU A 33 -2.45 -21.56 5.14
C LEU A 33 -2.14 -23.00 4.71
N LEU A 34 -1.78 -23.88 5.66
CA LEU A 34 -1.54 -25.29 5.37
C LEU A 34 -2.78 -26.00 4.83
N ALA A 35 -3.95 -25.78 5.43
CA ALA A 35 -5.21 -26.34 4.96
C ALA A 35 -5.55 -25.87 3.54
N TRP A 36 -5.35 -24.58 3.25
CA TRP A 36 -5.56 -24.02 1.93
C TRP A 36 -4.57 -24.60 0.90
N LEU A 37 -3.28 -24.69 1.23
CA LEU A 37 -2.26 -25.26 0.36
C LEU A 37 -2.52 -26.73 0.06
N ASP A 38 -2.91 -27.52 1.07
CA ASP A 38 -3.27 -28.92 0.88
C ASP A 38 -4.49 -29.08 -0.05
N GLY A 39 -5.51 -28.24 0.15
CA GLY A 39 -6.67 -28.19 -0.75
C GLY A 39 -6.27 -27.85 -2.19
N VAL A 40 -5.36 -26.89 -2.39
CA VAL A 40 -4.87 -26.53 -3.73
C VAL A 40 -4.07 -27.67 -4.37
N VAL A 41 -3.12 -28.28 -3.64
CA VAL A 41 -2.33 -29.40 -4.17
C VAL A 41 -3.22 -30.59 -4.51
N THR A 42 -4.18 -30.91 -3.63
CA THR A 42 -5.19 -31.96 -3.88
C THR A 42 -5.98 -31.67 -5.14
N HIS A 43 -6.45 -30.43 -5.33
CA HIS A 43 -7.18 -30.04 -6.54
C HIS A 43 -6.33 -30.16 -7.81
N LEU A 44 -5.06 -29.73 -7.76
CA LEU A 44 -4.14 -29.85 -8.90
C LEU A 44 -3.88 -31.30 -9.29
N ILE A 45 -3.76 -32.21 -8.32
CA ILE A 45 -3.52 -33.63 -8.57
C ILE A 45 -4.80 -34.31 -9.05
N ARG A 46 -5.88 -34.23 -8.25
CA ARG A 46 -7.11 -35.00 -8.46
C ARG A 46 -7.96 -34.46 -9.59
N ASP A 47 -8.21 -33.14 -9.60
CA ASP A 47 -9.21 -32.55 -10.48
C ASP A 47 -8.58 -32.02 -11.78
N ARG A 48 -7.31 -31.60 -11.73
CA ARG A 48 -6.55 -31.13 -12.91
C ARG A 48 -5.63 -32.19 -13.51
N GLY A 49 -5.50 -33.36 -12.87
CA GLY A 49 -4.71 -34.48 -13.37
C GLY A 49 -3.21 -34.20 -13.47
N LEU A 50 -2.67 -33.24 -12.70
CA LEU A 50 -1.24 -32.91 -12.71
C LEU A 50 -0.49 -33.86 -11.76
N PRO A 51 0.43 -34.71 -12.26
CA PRO A 51 1.14 -35.63 -11.40
C PRO A 51 1.97 -34.90 -10.33
N LEU A 52 2.07 -35.48 -9.13
CA LEU A 52 2.86 -34.91 -8.04
C LEU A 52 4.31 -34.65 -8.47
N ALA A 53 4.89 -35.55 -9.27
CA ALA A 53 6.24 -35.37 -9.80
C ALA A 53 6.40 -34.08 -10.63
N GLN A 54 5.38 -33.70 -11.41
CA GLN A 54 5.39 -32.45 -12.16
C GLN A 54 5.30 -31.24 -11.23
N LEU A 55 4.41 -31.28 -10.24
CA LEU A 55 4.27 -30.21 -9.26
C LEU A 55 5.57 -30.00 -8.46
N MET A 56 6.24 -31.09 -8.08
CA MET A 56 7.53 -31.07 -7.40
C MET A 56 8.65 -30.45 -8.26
N ARG A 57 8.73 -30.81 -9.55
CA ARG A 57 9.69 -30.20 -10.48
C ARG A 57 9.44 -28.70 -10.66
N CYS A 58 8.17 -28.29 -10.68
CA CYS A 58 7.76 -26.90 -10.86
C CYS A 58 7.51 -26.15 -9.54
N ARG A 59 7.92 -26.69 -8.39
CA ARG A 59 7.55 -26.19 -7.05
C ARG A 59 7.85 -24.70 -6.84
N PHE A 60 8.94 -24.18 -7.39
CA PHE A 60 9.28 -22.75 -7.30
C PHE A 60 8.32 -21.86 -8.10
N ILE A 61 7.91 -22.31 -9.29
CA ILE A 61 6.92 -21.62 -10.12
C ILE A 61 5.56 -21.67 -9.41
N LEU A 62 5.19 -22.82 -8.86
CA LEU A 62 3.97 -23.00 -8.08
C LEU A 62 3.95 -22.06 -6.87
N ALA A 63 5.01 -22.02 -6.06
CA ALA A 63 5.13 -21.11 -4.93
C ALA A 63 4.95 -19.64 -5.32
N ARG A 64 5.59 -19.20 -6.42
CA ARG A 64 5.42 -17.83 -6.93
C ARG A 64 3.97 -17.54 -7.29
N ARG A 65 3.31 -18.44 -8.04
CA ARG A 65 1.90 -18.27 -8.43
C ARG A 65 0.94 -18.29 -7.25
N LEU A 66 1.19 -19.12 -6.25
CA LEU A 66 0.40 -19.14 -5.02
C LEU A 66 0.55 -17.83 -4.24
N LYS A 67 1.76 -17.30 -4.13
CA LYS A 67 2.01 -15.99 -3.51
C LYS A 67 1.27 -14.87 -4.23
N ASP A 68 1.33 -14.86 -5.57
CA ASP A 68 0.59 -13.91 -6.39
C ASP A 68 -0.94 -14.05 -6.17
N ARG A 69 -1.43 -15.29 -6.07
CA ARG A 69 -2.86 -15.56 -5.84
C ARG A 69 -3.32 -15.10 -4.46
N ILE A 70 -2.54 -15.35 -3.40
CA ILE A 70 -2.83 -14.85 -2.05
C ILE A 70 -2.88 -13.31 -2.07
N LYS A 71 -1.89 -12.67 -2.71
CA LYS A 71 -1.86 -11.20 -2.85
C LYS A 71 -3.09 -10.67 -3.57
N GLN A 72 -3.51 -11.33 -4.64
CA GLN A 72 -4.70 -10.96 -5.41
C GLN A 72 -5.97 -11.05 -4.55
N ILE A 73 -6.21 -12.19 -3.90
CA ILE A 73 -7.37 -12.38 -3.01
C ILE A 73 -7.39 -11.29 -1.94
N ARG A 74 -6.25 -10.99 -1.33
CA ARG A 74 -6.15 -9.94 -0.32
C ARG A 74 -6.46 -8.55 -0.86
N GLN A 75 -6.01 -8.22 -2.08
CA GLN A 75 -6.35 -6.94 -2.70
C GLN A 75 -7.85 -6.84 -2.99
N GLU A 76 -8.46 -7.90 -3.51
CA GLU A 76 -9.89 -7.97 -3.77
C GLU A 76 -10.70 -7.79 -2.48
N GLU A 77 -10.36 -8.52 -1.41
CA GLU A 77 -11.05 -8.41 -0.12
C GLU A 77 -10.83 -7.05 0.55
N ARG A 78 -9.61 -6.48 0.50
CA ARG A 78 -9.34 -5.13 1.00
C ARG A 78 -10.20 -4.08 0.31
N GLY A 79 -10.36 -4.18 -1.01
CA GLY A 79 -11.23 -3.29 -1.78
C GLY A 79 -12.68 -3.36 -1.30
N LYS A 80 -13.21 -4.57 -1.09
CA LYS A 80 -14.57 -4.79 -0.59
C LYS A 80 -14.76 -4.23 0.82
N VAL A 81 -13.87 -4.59 1.75
CA VAL A 81 -13.95 -4.15 3.14
C VAL A 81 -13.87 -2.63 3.22
N TYR A 82 -12.93 -2.00 2.50
CA TYR A 82 -12.80 -0.54 2.45
C TYR A 82 -14.11 0.14 2.04
N GLN A 83 -14.75 -0.37 0.97
CA GLN A 83 -16.05 0.15 0.51
C GLN A 83 -17.15 -0.03 1.57
N LEU A 84 -17.23 -1.20 2.20
CA LEU A 84 -18.23 -1.49 3.23
C LEU A 84 -18.05 -0.61 4.47
N THR A 85 -16.80 -0.38 4.92
CA THR A 85 -16.52 0.31 6.18
C THR A 85 -16.56 1.83 6.08
N LEU A 86 -16.37 2.40 4.88
CA LEU A 86 -16.36 3.86 4.69
C LEU A 86 -17.57 4.41 3.94
N PHE A 87 -18.13 3.63 3.00
CA PHE A 87 -19.19 4.09 2.11
C PHE A 87 -20.43 3.19 2.12
N GLY A 88 -20.38 2.09 2.88
CA GLY A 88 -21.51 1.18 3.03
C GLY A 88 -22.65 1.80 3.83
N PRO A 89 -23.89 1.31 3.66
CA PRO A 89 -25.05 1.83 4.41
C PRO A 89 -24.95 1.60 5.92
N GLU A 90 -24.16 0.61 6.35
CA GLU A 90 -23.90 0.29 7.76
C GLU A 90 -22.56 0.86 8.26
N ALA A 91 -21.89 1.71 7.47
CA ALA A 91 -20.61 2.30 7.86
C ALA A 91 -20.81 3.27 9.04
N LEU A 92 -20.12 3.01 10.15
CA LEU A 92 -20.11 3.86 11.35
C LEU A 92 -18.98 4.88 11.25
N VAL A 93 -19.05 5.79 10.27
CA VAL A 93 -18.05 6.84 10.08
C VAL A 93 -18.30 7.97 11.06
N GLU A 94 -17.29 8.29 11.87
CA GLU A 94 -17.32 9.38 12.84
C GLU A 94 -16.16 10.35 12.62
N VAL A 95 -16.35 11.60 13.05
CA VAL A 95 -15.30 12.63 13.04
C VAL A 95 -14.70 12.73 14.43
N SER A 96 -13.39 12.47 14.55
CA SER A 96 -12.62 12.68 15.78
C SER A 96 -11.68 13.86 15.62
N PHE A 97 -11.76 14.83 16.54
CA PHE A 97 -10.78 15.91 16.65
C PHE A 97 -9.57 15.51 17.52
N GLU A 98 -9.69 14.42 18.28
CA GLU A 98 -8.61 13.92 19.13
C GLU A 98 -7.58 13.13 18.32
N ASP A 99 -8.06 12.29 17.39
CA ASP A 99 -7.26 11.43 16.51
C ASP A 99 -6.94 12.05 15.15
N GLY A 100 -7.19 13.36 15.01
CA GLY A 100 -6.93 14.11 13.79
C GLY A 100 -5.45 14.29 13.48
N HIS A 101 -5.13 14.52 12.21
CA HIS A 101 -3.79 14.95 11.82
C HIS A 101 -3.57 16.40 12.25
N LYS A 102 -2.46 16.66 12.94
CA LYS A 102 -2.09 17.99 13.44
C LYS A 102 -0.90 18.52 12.65
N PHE A 103 -1.10 19.65 11.98
CA PHE A 103 0.01 20.45 11.47
C PHE A 103 0.62 21.25 12.62
N PHE A 104 1.94 21.29 12.70
CA PHE A 104 2.67 21.96 13.77
C PHE A 104 3.94 22.61 13.23
N ASP A 105 4.47 23.57 13.99
CA ASP A 105 5.68 24.31 13.61
C ASP A 105 6.90 23.38 13.50
N GLY A 106 7.75 23.60 12.51
CA GLY A 106 8.95 22.78 12.27
C GLY A 106 8.69 21.33 11.80
N MET A 107 7.46 20.99 11.40
CA MET A 107 7.07 19.65 10.88
C MET A 107 8.00 19.11 9.77
N TYR A 108 8.60 20.02 9.00
CA TYR A 108 9.48 19.75 7.87
C TYR A 108 10.84 20.44 8.00
N ALA A 109 11.32 20.70 9.23
CA ALA A 109 12.59 21.38 9.44
C ALA A 109 13.81 20.61 8.89
N ASP A 110 13.70 19.28 8.73
CA ASP A 110 14.76 18.40 8.24
C ASP A 110 14.73 18.13 6.74
N VAL A 111 13.85 18.77 5.97
CA VAL A 111 13.84 18.66 4.50
C VAL A 111 14.40 19.92 3.83
N PRO A 112 14.99 19.78 2.63
CA PRO A 112 15.41 20.94 1.84
C PRO A 112 14.23 21.87 1.57
N ARG A 113 14.49 23.17 1.64
CA ARG A 113 13.52 24.23 1.37
C ARG A 113 13.66 24.74 -0.06
N CYS A 114 12.57 25.26 -0.61
CA CYS A 114 12.59 25.92 -1.90
C CYS A 114 13.65 27.03 -1.90
N ARG A 115 14.43 27.13 -2.97
CA ARG A 115 15.44 28.19 -3.10
C ARG A 115 14.83 29.37 -3.83
N GLY A 116 15.05 30.57 -3.32
CA GLY A 116 14.57 31.81 -3.94
C GLY A 116 13.40 32.45 -3.19
N ASN A 117 13.18 33.73 -3.49
CA ASN A 117 12.14 34.53 -2.86
C ASN A 117 10.84 34.44 -3.66
N LEU A 118 10.21 33.26 -3.66
CA LEU A 118 8.87 33.09 -4.25
C LEU A 118 7.79 33.85 -3.45
N GLY A 119 8.12 34.35 -2.26
CA GLY A 119 7.34 35.37 -1.56
C GLY A 119 5.99 34.89 -1.03
N PHE A 120 5.83 33.59 -0.75
CA PHE A 120 4.61 33.00 -0.22
C PHE A 120 4.22 33.64 1.11
N ARG A 121 3.02 34.20 1.21
CA ARG A 121 2.62 34.98 2.40
C ARG A 121 1.79 34.18 3.38
N ARG A 122 1.18 33.09 2.91
CA ARG A 122 0.20 32.31 3.66
C ARG A 122 0.64 30.85 3.87
N HIS A 123 1.92 30.54 3.63
CA HIS A 123 2.42 29.21 3.94
C HIS A 123 2.46 29.00 5.47
N PHE A 124 1.94 27.85 5.92
CA PHE A 124 1.70 27.54 7.34
C PHE A 124 2.98 27.52 8.18
N LEU A 125 4.09 27.04 7.63
CA LEU A 125 5.39 27.01 8.32
C LEU A 125 6.14 28.34 8.26
N GLY A 126 5.59 29.33 7.55
CA GLY A 126 6.25 30.60 7.28
C GLY A 126 6.73 30.73 5.82
N PRO A 127 7.02 31.97 5.39
CA PRO A 127 7.30 32.33 4.00
C PRO A 127 8.56 31.66 3.42
N ASP A 128 9.57 31.43 4.27
CA ASP A 128 10.88 30.88 3.88
C ASP A 128 11.04 29.39 4.26
N GLU A 129 9.96 28.76 4.73
CA GLU A 129 9.94 27.40 5.26
C GLU A 129 9.18 26.43 4.35
N VAL A 130 8.99 26.78 3.08
CA VAL A 130 8.33 25.92 2.09
C VAL A 130 9.27 24.77 1.69
N PRO A 131 8.86 23.50 1.85
CA PRO A 131 9.64 22.36 1.35
C PRO A 131 9.88 22.45 -0.17
N ALA A 132 11.10 22.12 -0.61
CA ALA A 132 11.53 22.26 -2.01
C ALA A 132 10.68 21.45 -2.99
N PHE A 133 10.13 22.11 -4.02
CA PHE A 133 9.29 21.49 -5.05
C PHE A 133 10.02 20.36 -5.80
N ASP A 134 9.24 19.40 -6.30
CA ASP A 134 9.81 18.32 -7.10
C ASP A 134 10.14 18.87 -8.49
N GLY A 135 11.44 18.90 -8.83
CA GLY A 135 11.93 19.45 -10.10
C GLY A 135 12.56 20.84 -9.94
N ASN A 136 12.33 21.74 -10.90
CA ASN A 136 12.89 23.09 -10.90
C ASN A 136 11.97 24.05 -10.14
N ASP A 137 12.53 25.11 -9.55
CA ASP A 137 11.80 26.13 -8.78
C ASP A 137 10.78 26.95 -9.62
N ASP A 138 10.82 26.84 -10.96
CA ASP A 138 9.83 27.39 -11.92
C ASP A 138 8.86 26.31 -12.47
N GLY A 139 8.73 25.18 -11.76
CA GLY A 139 7.91 24.05 -12.15
C GLY A 139 6.40 24.26 -11.92
N GLU A 140 5.60 23.30 -12.42
CA GLU A 140 4.14 23.29 -12.28
C GLU A 140 3.70 23.33 -10.80
N GLU A 141 4.42 22.66 -9.90
CA GLU A 141 4.12 22.69 -8.46
C GLU A 141 4.31 24.09 -7.86
N ALA A 142 5.35 24.82 -8.29
CA ALA A 142 5.61 26.18 -7.82
C ALA A 142 4.51 27.13 -8.30
N GLN A 143 4.08 27.01 -9.57
CA GLN A 143 2.97 27.80 -10.09
C GLN A 143 1.65 27.49 -9.35
N CYS A 144 1.36 26.22 -9.10
CA CYS A 144 0.19 25.80 -8.34
C CYS A 144 0.23 26.38 -6.91
N ALA A 145 1.38 26.35 -6.25
CA ALA A 145 1.55 26.95 -4.93
C ALA A 145 1.32 28.47 -4.95
N MET A 146 1.77 29.19 -5.98
CA MET A 146 1.50 30.63 -6.14
C MET A 146 0.01 30.91 -6.32
N ASP A 147 -0.66 30.11 -7.16
CA ASP A 147 -2.09 30.25 -7.41
C ASP A 147 -2.87 30.00 -6.11
N ILE A 148 -2.51 28.97 -5.34
CA ILE A 148 -3.08 28.69 -4.01
C ILE A 148 -2.86 29.88 -3.08
N ASP A 149 -1.60 30.35 -2.90
CA ASP A 149 -1.28 31.46 -1.99
C ASP A 149 -2.06 32.76 -2.32
N SER A 150 -2.42 32.94 -3.60
CA SER A 150 -3.19 34.07 -4.10
C SER A 150 -4.71 33.98 -3.85
N LEU A 151 -5.24 32.82 -3.45
CA LEU A 151 -6.68 32.61 -3.34
C LEU A 151 -7.36 33.58 -2.36
N PRO A 152 -8.48 34.22 -2.76
CA PRO A 152 -9.29 35.02 -1.84
C PRO A 152 -9.82 34.16 -0.69
N GLY A 153 -9.68 34.66 0.54
CA GLY A 153 -10.16 33.96 1.74
C GLY A 153 -9.20 32.93 2.32
N LEU A 154 -8.16 32.49 1.61
CA LEU A 154 -7.18 31.56 2.16
C LEU A 154 -6.55 32.11 3.45
N LYS A 155 -6.56 31.33 4.53
CA LYS A 155 -5.86 31.65 5.78
C LYS A 155 -4.44 31.11 5.74
N HIS A 156 -4.29 29.81 5.50
CA HIS A 156 -3.00 29.15 5.44
C HIS A 156 -3.03 28.00 4.43
N TRP A 157 -1.87 27.67 3.87
CA TRP A 157 -1.67 26.44 3.12
C TRP A 157 -0.32 25.81 3.48
N THR A 158 -0.15 24.53 3.21
CA THR A 158 1.14 23.84 3.39
C THR A 158 1.38 22.87 2.25
N ARG A 159 2.65 22.75 1.83
CA ARG A 159 3.08 21.66 0.95
C ARG A 159 3.31 20.42 1.82
N ASN A 160 2.69 19.32 1.45
CA ASN A 160 2.84 18.05 2.13
C ASN A 160 4.00 17.26 1.51
N VAL A 161 4.93 16.81 2.34
CA VAL A 161 6.09 16.04 1.87
C VAL A 161 5.74 14.56 1.87
N SER A 162 5.52 13.99 0.69
CA SER A 162 5.12 12.59 0.53
C SER A 162 6.06 11.64 1.29
N ARG A 163 5.48 10.68 2.02
CA ARG A 163 6.18 9.67 2.84
C ARG A 163 7.07 10.20 3.97
N HIS A 164 7.07 11.50 4.27
CA HIS A 164 7.71 12.03 5.48
C HIS A 164 7.01 11.50 6.75
N ARG A 165 7.74 11.40 7.87
CA ARG A 165 7.20 10.88 9.15
C ARG A 165 6.02 11.71 9.67
N HIS A 166 5.97 12.99 9.29
CA HIS A 166 4.92 13.92 9.67
C HIS A 166 3.94 14.26 8.52
N ALA A 167 4.00 13.54 7.40
CA ALA A 167 3.15 13.80 6.25
C ALA A 167 1.67 13.54 6.54
N PHE A 168 0.81 14.43 6.05
CA PHE A 168 -0.62 14.19 5.99
C PHE A 168 -0.92 13.12 4.94
N HIS A 169 -1.82 12.20 5.25
CA HIS A 169 -2.22 11.17 4.31
C HIS A 169 -3.63 10.68 4.58
N LEU A 170 -4.29 10.24 3.51
CA LEU A 170 -5.59 9.58 3.57
C LEU A 170 -5.40 8.08 3.33
N PRO A 171 -6.06 7.22 4.13
CA PRO A 171 -6.00 5.78 3.91
C PRO A 171 -6.76 5.41 2.62
N THR A 172 -6.14 4.60 1.78
CA THR A 172 -6.80 3.93 0.65
C THR A 172 -6.89 2.42 0.93
N ALA A 173 -7.62 1.69 0.09
CA ALA A 173 -7.71 0.23 0.22
C ALA A 173 -6.35 -0.49 0.08
N THR A 174 -5.38 0.14 -0.60
CA THR A 174 -4.09 -0.46 -0.93
C THR A 174 -2.91 0.20 -0.23
N ASP A 175 -2.95 1.51 -0.05
CA ASP A 175 -1.83 2.35 0.35
C ASP A 175 -2.30 3.62 1.08
N ARG A 176 -1.44 4.63 1.08
CA ARG A 176 -1.70 5.95 1.63
C ARG A 176 -1.62 6.94 0.48
N PHE A 177 -2.65 7.75 0.34
CA PHE A 177 -2.65 8.89 -0.57
C PHE A 177 -2.10 10.11 0.15
N TYR A 178 -1.11 10.76 -0.45
CA TYR A 178 -0.48 11.97 0.07
C TYR A 178 -0.85 13.12 -0.86
N PRO A 179 -1.83 13.98 -0.49
CA PRO A 179 -2.13 15.16 -1.31
C PRO A 179 -0.94 16.12 -1.26
N ASP A 180 -0.60 16.78 -2.38
CA ASP A 180 0.59 17.63 -2.45
C ASP A 180 0.43 18.93 -1.65
N PHE A 181 -0.79 19.47 -1.61
CA PHE A 181 -1.12 20.71 -0.89
C PHE A 181 -2.33 20.53 0.02
N VAL A 182 -2.30 21.19 1.17
CA VAL A 182 -3.44 21.29 2.09
C VAL A 182 -3.69 22.76 2.40
N ALA A 183 -4.93 23.22 2.24
CA ALA A 183 -5.33 24.61 2.37
C ALA A 183 -6.46 24.77 3.40
N LEU A 184 -6.37 25.82 4.20
CA LEU A 184 -7.40 26.29 5.12
C LEU A 184 -7.93 27.64 4.62
N MET A 185 -9.21 27.67 4.29
CA MET A 185 -9.96 28.88 3.90
C MET A 185 -10.53 29.60 5.14
#